data_AF-A0A259LNJ4-F1
#
_entry.id   AF-A0A259LNJ4-F1
#
_cell.length_a   1.000
_cell.length_b   1.000
_cell.length_c   1.000
_cell.angle_alpha   90.00
_cell.angle_beta   90.00
_cell.angle_gamma   90.00
#
_symmetry.space_group_name_H-M   'P 1'
#
loop_
_entity.id
_entity.type
_entity.pdbx_description
1 polymer ?
#
loop_
_entity_poly.entity_id
_entity_poly.type
_entity_poly.pdbx_seq_one_letter_code
_entity_poly.pdbx_strand_id
1 'polypeptide(L)'
;APEPVDAEGMELTDPSEMENHVVLAGYGRVGHAVARILTGEEVEILVLDRDPDKVHQAREDGLKAYVGDAARTEILELTGLARAVQFIVTVDDTNRARDMVRCARALHSDIEIFARAHDGDHATRLVEAGAGHVVPEAVESGLQMAGMSLECFGYDTETVRDLLARVRDEEYRQA
;
A
#
# COMPACT_ATOMS: atom_id res chain seq x y z
N ALA A 1 26.72 3.44 -24.14
CA ALA A 1 26.34 4.85 -24.31
C ALA A 1 25.76 5.32 -22.98
N PRO A 2 25.91 6.59 -22.57
CA PRO A 2 25.19 7.06 -21.39
C PRO A 2 23.68 6.96 -21.65
N GLU A 3 22.94 6.40 -20.70
CA GLU A 3 21.48 6.32 -20.76
C GLU A 3 20.86 7.73 -20.65
N PRO A 4 19.68 7.97 -21.25
CA PRO A 4 19.04 9.26 -21.16
C PRO A 4 18.64 9.54 -19.70
N VAL A 5 19.04 10.69 -19.19
CA VAL A 5 18.61 11.25 -17.89
C VAL A 5 17.58 12.34 -18.16
N ASP A 6 16.50 12.36 -17.37
CA ASP A 6 15.55 13.47 -17.36
C ASP A 6 16.13 14.71 -16.67
N ALA A 7 15.38 15.80 -16.71
CA ALA A 7 15.80 17.12 -16.20
C ALA A 7 16.07 17.15 -14.68
N GLU A 8 15.81 16.05 -13.97
CA GLU A 8 16.00 15.90 -12.51
C GLU A 8 17.06 14.86 -12.14
N GLY A 9 17.72 14.22 -13.13
CA GLY A 9 18.89 13.38 -12.90
C GLY A 9 18.58 12.00 -12.31
N MET A 10 17.34 11.51 -12.41
CA MET A 10 17.03 10.13 -12.10
C MET A 10 17.36 9.25 -13.32
N GLU A 11 18.05 8.12 -13.10
CA GLU A 11 18.21 7.10 -14.13
C GLU A 11 16.80 6.64 -14.57
N LEU A 12 16.50 6.80 -15.87
CA LEU A 12 15.28 6.27 -16.49
C LEU A 12 15.38 4.75 -16.58
N THR A 13 15.28 4.04 -15.44
CA THR A 13 14.87 2.64 -15.53
C THR A 13 13.43 2.65 -16.04
N ASP A 14 13.20 2.04 -17.19
CA ASP A 14 11.83 1.80 -17.65
C ASP A 14 11.12 0.99 -16.54
N PRO A 15 9.96 1.42 -16.03
CA PRO A 15 9.16 0.65 -15.10
C PRO A 15 8.99 -0.83 -15.48
N SER A 16 8.94 -1.10 -16.79
CA SER A 16 8.84 -2.44 -17.35
C SER A 16 10.14 -3.26 -17.32
N GLU A 17 11.24 -2.70 -16.82
CA GLU A 17 12.52 -3.40 -16.56
C GLU A 17 12.78 -3.62 -15.06
N MET A 18 11.94 -3.08 -14.18
CA MET A 18 12.06 -3.31 -12.73
C MET A 18 11.69 -4.75 -12.35
N GLU A 19 12.38 -5.26 -11.33
CA GLU A 19 12.20 -6.58 -10.72
C GLU A 19 12.39 -6.49 -9.20
N ASN A 20 11.80 -7.42 -8.46
CA ASN A 20 11.94 -7.51 -6.99
C ASN A 20 11.53 -6.23 -6.22
N HIS A 21 10.69 -5.40 -6.83
CA HIS A 21 10.21 -4.14 -6.26
C HIS A 21 8.77 -4.25 -5.73
N VAL A 22 8.36 -3.22 -5.00
CA VAL A 22 6.97 -3.02 -4.56
C VAL A 22 6.27 -2.04 -5.50
N VAL A 23 5.08 -2.40 -5.96
CA VAL A 23 4.19 -1.45 -6.64
C VAL A 23 3.20 -0.89 -5.61
N LEU A 24 3.29 0.41 -5.35
CA LEU A 24 2.44 1.13 -4.40
C LEU A 24 1.38 1.95 -5.14
N ALA A 25 0.11 1.55 -5.04
CA ALA A 25 -1.02 2.28 -5.56
C ALA A 25 -1.60 3.24 -4.51
N GLY A 26 -1.45 4.54 -4.76
CA GLY A 26 -1.83 5.65 -3.89
C GLY A 26 -0.65 6.17 -3.07
N TYR A 27 -0.42 7.48 -3.15
CA TYR A 27 0.59 8.22 -2.38
C TYR A 27 -0.06 9.28 -1.47
N GLY A 28 -1.20 8.91 -0.88
CA GLY A 28 -1.84 9.67 0.17
C GLY A 28 -1.12 9.52 1.52
N ARG A 29 -1.81 9.83 2.62
CA ARG A 29 -1.26 9.74 3.98
C ARG A 29 -0.73 8.34 4.32
N VAL A 30 -1.51 7.32 3.97
CA VAL A 30 -1.15 5.91 4.23
C VAL A 30 -0.03 5.46 3.30
N GLY A 31 -0.15 5.71 1.99
CA GLY A 31 0.89 5.39 1.01
C GLY A 31 2.24 6.01 1.33
N HIS A 32 2.28 7.30 1.66
CA HIS A 32 3.51 7.98 2.07
C HIS A 32 4.13 7.37 3.34
N ALA A 33 3.31 6.99 4.33
CA ALA A 33 3.82 6.33 5.54
C ALA A 33 4.43 4.96 5.24
N VAL A 34 3.77 4.17 4.38
CA VAL A 34 4.29 2.87 3.91
C VAL A 34 5.59 3.06 3.15
N ALA A 35 5.61 3.97 2.17
CA ALA A 35 6.78 4.21 1.33
C ALA A 35 7.99 4.61 2.17
N ARG A 36 7.83 5.57 3.10
CA ARG A 36 8.92 6.03 3.96
C ARG A 36 9.52 4.93 4.84
N ILE A 37 8.70 4.00 5.34
CA ILE A 37 9.19 2.88 6.16
C ILE A 37 9.97 1.90 5.29
N LEU A 38 9.40 1.51 4.15
CA LEU A 38 10.00 0.53 3.27
C LEU A 38 11.28 1.03 2.60
N THR A 39 11.34 2.29 2.16
CA THR A 39 12.59 2.87 1.62
C THR A 39 13.67 3.04 2.68
N GLY A 40 13.30 3.22 3.96
CA GLY A 40 14.25 3.20 5.07
C GLY A 40 14.99 1.87 5.22
N GLU A 41 14.39 0.78 4.73
CA GLU A 41 14.95 -0.57 4.68
C GLU A 41 15.46 -0.95 3.27
N GLU A 42 15.76 0.05 2.44
CA GLU A 42 16.33 -0.11 1.09
C GLU A 42 15.44 -0.91 0.11
N VAL A 43 14.12 -1.00 0.39
CA VAL A 43 13.16 -1.63 -0.52
C VAL A 43 12.87 -0.69 -1.69
N GLU A 44 13.04 -1.19 -2.92
CA GLU A 44 12.67 -0.45 -4.13
C GLU A 44 11.14 -0.36 -4.29
N ILE A 45 10.65 0.87 -4.53
CA ILE A 45 9.21 1.15 -4.67
C ILE A 45 8.95 1.93 -5.96
N LEU A 46 7.95 1.49 -6.70
CA LEU A 46 7.30 2.25 -7.76
C LEU A 46 5.93 2.71 -7.30
N VAL A 47 5.68 4.02 -7.35
CA VAL A 47 4.41 4.64 -6.95
C VAL A 47 3.53 4.90 -8.17
N LEU A 48 2.25 4.54 -8.06
CA LEU A 48 1.19 4.95 -8.96
C LEU A 48 0.15 5.79 -8.22
N ASP A 49 -0.12 6.99 -8.71
CA ASP A 49 -1.24 7.80 -8.23
C ASP A 49 -1.94 8.48 -9.43
N ARG A 50 -3.22 8.81 -9.30
CA ARG A 50 -3.94 9.59 -10.32
C ARG A 50 -3.75 11.08 -10.16
N ASP A 51 -3.40 11.53 -8.96
CA ASP A 51 -3.16 12.93 -8.66
C ASP A 51 -1.71 13.31 -9.03
N PRO A 52 -1.50 14.19 -10.02
CA PRO A 52 -0.17 14.62 -10.40
C PRO A 52 0.61 15.28 -9.26
N ASP A 53 -0.07 15.93 -8.32
CA ASP A 53 0.59 16.58 -7.17
C ASP A 53 1.16 15.52 -6.22
N LYS A 54 0.46 14.40 -6.04
CA LYS A 54 0.95 13.25 -5.27
C LYS A 54 2.13 12.56 -5.93
N VAL A 55 2.11 12.44 -7.25
CA VAL A 55 3.23 11.89 -8.01
C VAL A 55 4.44 12.81 -7.93
N HIS A 56 4.24 14.12 -8.04
CA HIS A 56 5.32 15.08 -7.87
C HIS A 56 5.95 14.98 -6.48
N GLN A 57 5.12 14.94 -5.43
CA GLN A 57 5.59 14.74 -4.05
C GLN A 57 6.41 13.45 -3.90
N ALA A 58 5.95 12.33 -4.45
CA ALA A 58 6.69 11.06 -4.40
C ALA A 58 8.08 11.17 -5.07
N ARG A 59 8.19 11.91 -6.17
CA ARG A 59 9.48 12.15 -6.85
C ARG A 59 10.41 13.04 -6.02
N GLU A 60 9.87 14.07 -5.38
CA GLU A 60 10.65 14.89 -4.43
C GLU A 60 11.18 14.06 -3.25
N ASP A 61 10.42 13.04 -2.83
CA ASP A 61 10.83 12.05 -1.82
C ASP A 61 11.84 11.00 -2.36
N GLY A 62 12.25 11.12 -3.64
CA GLY A 62 13.25 10.25 -4.28
C GLY A 62 12.70 8.94 -4.85
N LEU A 63 11.38 8.79 -4.96
CA LEU A 63 10.73 7.58 -5.47
C LEU A 63 10.51 7.62 -6.98
N LYS A 64 10.55 6.44 -7.62
CA LYS A 64 10.03 6.26 -8.98
C LYS A 64 8.50 6.36 -8.92
N ALA A 65 7.91 7.39 -9.52
CA ALA A 65 6.48 7.64 -9.43
C ALA A 65 5.86 8.07 -10.76
N TYR A 66 4.65 7.58 -11.06
CA TYR A 66 3.96 7.82 -12.33
C TYR A 66 2.47 8.12 -12.12
N VAL A 67 1.96 9.00 -12.98
CA VAL A 67 0.52 9.31 -13.03
C VAL A 67 -0.21 8.18 -13.75
N GLY A 68 -1.13 7.50 -13.06
CA GLY A 68 -1.82 6.35 -13.62
C GLY A 68 -2.97 5.84 -12.76
N ASP A 69 -3.93 5.17 -13.41
CA ASP A 69 -4.99 4.44 -12.70
C ASP A 69 -4.61 2.96 -12.60
N ALA A 70 -4.21 2.52 -11.41
CA ALA A 70 -3.89 1.12 -11.13
C ALA A 70 -5.08 0.16 -11.25
N ALA A 71 -6.31 0.64 -11.49
CA ALA A 71 -7.45 -0.22 -11.84
C ALA A 71 -7.47 -0.58 -13.34
N ARG A 72 -6.54 -0.04 -14.14
CA ARG A 72 -6.41 -0.33 -15.57
C ARG A 72 -5.24 -1.30 -15.80
N THR A 73 -5.55 -2.41 -16.46
CA THR A 73 -4.60 -3.47 -16.80
C THR A 73 -3.37 -2.93 -17.50
N GLU A 74 -3.55 -2.10 -18.53
CA GLU A 74 -2.43 -1.56 -19.32
C GLU A 74 -1.48 -0.69 -18.47
N ILE A 75 -2.00 -0.02 -17.43
CA ILE A 75 -1.18 0.80 -16.53
C ILE A 75 -0.40 -0.08 -15.56
N LEU A 76 -1.02 -1.12 -15.01
CA LEU A 76 -0.35 -2.06 -14.12
C LEU A 76 0.70 -2.92 -14.85
N GLU A 77 0.50 -3.24 -16.13
CA GLU A 77 1.53 -3.94 -16.92
C GLU A 77 2.80 -3.11 -17.04
N LEU A 78 2.65 -1.81 -17.26
CA LEU A 78 3.78 -0.89 -17.38
C LEU A 78 4.61 -0.82 -16.10
N THR A 79 4.04 -1.05 -14.91
CA THR A 79 4.82 -1.00 -13.65
C THR A 79 5.74 -2.19 -13.42
N GLY A 80 5.75 -3.16 -14.34
CA GLY A 80 6.46 -4.41 -14.13
C GLY A 80 5.82 -5.28 -13.05
N LEU A 81 4.51 -5.14 -12.80
CA LEU A 81 3.79 -5.89 -11.75
C LEU A 81 4.07 -7.40 -11.80
N ALA A 82 4.24 -7.96 -13.00
CA ALA A 82 4.53 -9.39 -13.18
C ALA A 82 5.87 -9.85 -12.59
N ARG A 83 6.78 -8.93 -12.25
CA ARG A 83 8.08 -9.20 -11.62
C ARG A 83 8.22 -8.49 -10.26
N ALA A 84 7.17 -7.81 -9.82
CA ALA A 84 7.09 -7.20 -8.51
C ALA A 84 6.90 -8.28 -7.45
N VAL A 85 7.45 -8.06 -6.25
CA VAL A 85 7.23 -8.98 -5.12
C VAL A 85 5.87 -8.76 -4.47
N GLN A 86 5.39 -7.52 -4.47
CA GLN A 86 4.18 -7.13 -3.75
C GLN A 86 3.46 -5.98 -4.45
N PHE A 87 2.14 -5.96 -4.30
CA PHE A 87 1.28 -4.85 -4.66
C PHE A 87 0.57 -4.30 -3.42
N ILE A 88 0.77 -3.02 -3.13
CA ILE A 88 0.17 -2.36 -1.96
C ILE A 88 -0.84 -1.32 -2.41
N VAL A 89 -2.10 -1.47 -2.00
CA VAL A 89 -3.21 -0.56 -2.32
C VAL A 89 -3.55 0.29 -1.11
N THR A 90 -3.36 1.61 -1.21
CA THR A 90 -3.57 2.54 -0.08
C THR A 90 -4.59 3.64 -0.35
N VAL A 91 -5.25 3.59 -1.51
CA VAL A 91 -6.30 4.55 -1.89
C VAL A 91 -7.51 4.49 -0.96
N ASP A 92 -8.18 5.63 -0.79
CA ASP A 92 -9.36 5.78 0.07
C ASP A 92 -10.69 5.43 -0.64
N ASP A 93 -10.74 5.57 -1.97
CA ASP A 93 -11.88 5.12 -2.78
C ASP A 93 -12.00 3.58 -2.73
N THR A 94 -13.02 3.11 -2.00
CA THR A 94 -13.25 1.68 -1.73
C THR A 94 -13.60 0.86 -2.99
N ASN A 95 -14.29 1.46 -3.96
CA ASN A 95 -14.61 0.76 -5.20
C ASN A 95 -13.36 0.62 -6.06
N ARG A 96 -12.56 1.69 -6.15
CA ARG A 96 -11.31 1.65 -6.90
C ARG A 96 -10.28 0.74 -6.27
N ALA A 97 -10.15 0.72 -4.95
CA ALA A 97 -9.27 -0.21 -4.25
C ALA A 97 -9.60 -1.67 -4.63
N ARG A 98 -10.88 -2.04 -4.58
CA ARG A 98 -11.34 -3.37 -5.00
C ARG A 98 -11.01 -3.66 -6.46
N ASP A 99 -11.24 -2.70 -7.35
CA ASP A 99 -10.99 -2.89 -8.78
C ASP A 99 -9.49 -3.02 -9.10
N MET A 100 -8.62 -2.28 -8.38
CA MET A 100 -7.16 -2.45 -8.42
C MET A 100 -6.72 -3.85 -7.99
N VAL A 101 -7.26 -4.35 -6.87
CA VAL A 101 -6.96 -5.71 -6.37
C VAL A 101 -7.35 -6.76 -7.41
N ARG A 102 -8.55 -6.67 -7.99
CA ARG A 102 -9.00 -7.60 -9.04
C ARG A 102 -8.11 -7.55 -10.26
N CYS A 103 -7.74 -6.35 -10.69
CA CYS A 103 -6.87 -6.16 -11.85
C CYS A 103 -5.49 -6.79 -11.61
N ALA A 104 -4.87 -6.50 -10.47
CA ALA A 104 -3.57 -7.07 -10.10
C ALA A 104 -3.60 -8.60 -9.99
N ARG A 105 -4.62 -9.17 -9.32
CA ARG A 105 -4.78 -10.62 -9.19
C ARG A 105 -5.03 -11.31 -10.54
N ALA A 106 -5.75 -10.66 -11.45
CA ALA A 106 -5.98 -11.19 -12.80
C ALA A 106 -4.71 -11.17 -13.67
N LEU A 107 -3.86 -10.15 -13.49
CA LEU A 107 -2.58 -10.01 -14.19
C LEU A 107 -1.51 -10.97 -13.67
N HIS A 108 -1.42 -11.13 -12.35
CA HIS A 108 -0.45 -11.99 -11.70
C HIS A 108 -1.11 -12.76 -10.56
N SER A 109 -1.47 -14.02 -10.82
CA SER A 109 -2.27 -14.84 -9.90
C SER A 109 -1.63 -15.06 -8.54
N ASP A 110 -0.30 -14.95 -8.46
CA ASP A 110 0.49 -15.33 -7.28
C ASP A 110 1.10 -14.12 -6.56
N ILE A 111 0.73 -12.89 -6.93
CA ILE A 111 1.31 -11.69 -6.31
C ILE A 111 0.78 -11.51 -4.89
N GLU A 112 1.64 -11.14 -3.95
CA GLU A 112 1.20 -10.75 -2.61
C GLU A 112 0.54 -9.37 -2.68
N ILE A 113 -0.72 -9.28 -2.25
CA ILE A 113 -1.50 -8.05 -2.30
C ILE A 113 -1.85 -7.61 -0.89
N PHE A 114 -1.39 -6.41 -0.53
CA PHE A 114 -1.73 -5.72 0.72
C PHE A 114 -2.71 -4.60 0.40
N ALA A 115 -3.81 -4.50 1.14
CA ALA A 115 -4.81 -3.47 0.90
C ALA A 115 -5.23 -2.78 2.20
N ARG A 116 -5.27 -1.45 2.15
CA ARG A 116 -5.99 -0.64 3.15
C ARG A 116 -7.48 -0.83 2.92
N ALA A 117 -8.19 -1.26 3.97
CA ALA A 117 -9.64 -1.20 4.04
C ALA A 117 -10.09 0.04 4.81
N HIS A 118 -11.31 0.49 4.53
CA HIS A 118 -11.88 1.65 5.22
C HIS A 118 -12.48 1.21 6.56
N ASP A 119 -13.22 0.10 6.51
CA ASP A 119 -13.92 -0.56 7.59
C ASP A 119 -13.89 -2.09 7.38
N GLY A 120 -14.57 -2.84 8.24
CA GLY A 120 -14.66 -4.30 8.15
C GLY A 120 -15.35 -4.79 6.87
N ASP A 121 -16.50 -4.21 6.51
CA ASP A 121 -17.23 -4.59 5.28
C ASP A 121 -16.38 -4.39 4.01
N HIS A 122 -15.61 -3.30 3.94
CA HIS A 122 -14.66 -3.09 2.86
C HIS A 122 -13.54 -4.13 2.89
N ALA A 123 -13.09 -4.54 4.08
CA ALA A 123 -12.06 -5.57 4.20
C ALA A 123 -12.53 -6.92 3.63
N THR A 124 -13.74 -7.36 3.97
CA THR A 124 -14.34 -8.58 3.39
C THR A 124 -14.31 -8.52 1.86
N ARG A 125 -14.75 -7.39 1.30
CA ARG A 125 -14.82 -7.18 -0.16
C ARG A 125 -13.44 -7.19 -0.83
N LEU A 126 -12.39 -6.76 -0.14
CA LEU A 126 -11.01 -6.80 -0.64
C LEU A 126 -10.44 -8.22 -0.61
N VAL A 127 -10.72 -8.98 0.46
CA VAL A 127 -10.37 -10.41 0.53
C VAL A 127 -11.06 -11.18 -0.59
N GLU A 128 -12.36 -10.99 -0.79
CA GLU A 128 -13.12 -11.60 -1.89
C GLU A 128 -12.60 -11.19 -3.28
N ALA A 129 -12.03 -9.99 -3.40
CA ALA A 129 -11.39 -9.53 -4.63
C ALA A 129 -10.01 -10.17 -4.90
N GLY A 130 -9.44 -10.85 -3.91
CA GLY A 130 -8.16 -11.54 -4.01
C GLY A 130 -7.00 -10.86 -3.29
N ALA A 131 -7.25 -9.93 -2.36
CA ALA A 131 -6.21 -9.40 -1.48
C ALA A 131 -5.75 -10.48 -0.50
N GLY A 132 -4.44 -10.62 -0.31
CA GLY A 132 -3.86 -11.59 0.64
C GLY A 132 -3.84 -11.06 2.07
N HIS A 133 -3.60 -9.76 2.22
CA HIS A 133 -3.51 -9.07 3.51
C HIS A 133 -4.33 -7.79 3.46
N VAL A 134 -5.20 -7.59 4.45
CA VAL A 134 -6.08 -6.43 4.50
C VAL A 134 -6.01 -5.78 5.88
N VAL A 135 -5.87 -4.46 5.90
CA VAL A 135 -5.76 -3.67 7.13
C VAL A 135 -6.91 -2.66 7.19
N PRO A 136 -7.91 -2.86 8.06
CA PRO A 136 -8.98 -1.88 8.28
C PRO A 136 -8.46 -0.67 9.04
N GLU A 137 -8.41 0.49 8.37
CA GLU A 137 -7.75 1.68 8.90
C GLU A 137 -8.41 2.23 10.17
N ALA A 138 -9.74 2.15 10.25
CA ALA A 138 -10.51 2.69 11.37
C ALA A 138 -10.28 1.83 12.64
N VAL A 139 -10.20 0.51 12.45
CA VAL A 139 -9.92 -0.45 13.53
C VAL A 139 -8.53 -0.20 14.11
N GLU A 140 -7.49 -0.15 13.27
CA GLU A 140 -6.13 0.07 13.76
C GLU A 140 -5.96 1.44 14.45
N SER A 141 -6.61 2.48 13.92
CA SER A 141 -6.62 3.79 14.57
C SER A 141 -7.29 3.75 15.95
N GLY A 142 -8.41 3.03 16.06
CA GLY A 142 -9.12 2.82 17.33
C GLY A 142 -8.28 2.05 18.36
N LEU A 143 -7.64 0.96 17.93
CA LEU A 143 -6.76 0.16 18.78
C LEU A 143 -5.57 0.99 19.29
N GLN A 144 -4.97 1.80 18.44
CA GLN A 144 -3.86 2.68 18.84
C GLN A 144 -4.29 3.70 19.90
N MET A 145 -5.45 4.34 19.74
CA MET A 145 -5.98 5.29 20.74
C MET A 145 -6.31 4.59 22.07
N ALA A 146 -6.92 3.40 22.01
CA ALA A 146 -7.23 2.61 23.20
C ALA A 146 -5.96 2.24 23.97
N GLY A 147 -4.91 1.83 23.26
CA GLY A 147 -3.60 1.53 23.86
C GLY A 147 -3.02 2.71 24.62
N MET A 148 -2.91 3.86 23.95
CA MET A 148 -2.42 5.10 24.57
C MET A 148 -3.25 5.49 25.80
N SER A 149 -4.57 5.36 25.72
CA SER A 149 -5.45 5.68 26.84
C SER A 149 -5.24 4.76 28.04
N LEU A 150 -5.03 3.45 27.83
CA LEU A 150 -4.80 2.48 28.90
C LEU A 150 -3.44 2.72 29.58
N GLU A 151 -2.41 3.04 28.81
CA GLU A 151 -1.12 3.44 29.37
C GLU A 151 -1.25 4.69 30.25
N CYS A 152 -2.06 5.68 29.85
CA CYS A 152 -2.37 6.84 30.70
C CYS A 152 -3.09 6.46 32.01
N PHE A 153 -3.88 5.39 32.02
CA PHE A 153 -4.51 4.85 33.24
C PHE A 153 -3.54 4.02 34.10
N GLY A 154 -2.30 3.84 33.67
CA GLY A 154 -1.27 3.11 34.41
C GLY A 154 -1.26 1.60 34.18
N TYR A 155 -1.93 1.12 33.12
CA TYR A 155 -1.77 -0.27 32.69
C TYR A 155 -0.34 -0.46 32.15
N ASP A 156 0.26 -1.62 32.42
CA ASP A 156 1.58 -1.96 31.90
C ASP A 156 1.52 -2.31 30.41
N THR A 157 2.64 -2.12 29.71
CA THR A 157 2.75 -2.29 28.27
C THR A 157 2.46 -3.72 27.79
N GLU A 158 2.76 -4.74 28.60
CA GLU A 158 2.50 -6.14 28.23
C GLU A 158 1.00 -6.42 28.25
N THR A 159 0.32 -6.03 29.33
CA THR A 159 -1.15 -6.13 29.44
C THR A 159 -1.86 -5.38 28.32
N VAL A 160 -1.43 -4.15 28.00
CA VAL A 160 -2.02 -3.37 26.90
C VAL A 160 -1.82 -4.08 25.56
N ARG A 161 -0.60 -4.54 25.28
CA ARG A 161 -0.30 -5.26 24.03
C ARG A 161 -1.17 -6.51 23.86
N ASP A 162 -1.30 -7.32 24.89
CA ASP A 162 -2.07 -8.57 24.86
C ASP A 162 -3.56 -8.29 24.65
N LEU A 163 -4.09 -7.26 25.32
CA LEU A 163 -5.47 -6.84 25.15
C LEU A 163 -5.75 -6.36 23.71
N LEU A 164 -4.88 -5.50 23.17
CA LEU A 164 -5.03 -4.98 21.81
C LEU A 164 -4.91 -6.09 20.76
N ALA A 165 -3.98 -7.04 20.95
CA ALA A 165 -3.83 -8.19 20.05
C ALA A 165 -5.11 -9.03 20.01
N ARG A 166 -5.70 -9.33 21.18
CA ARG A 166 -6.95 -10.10 21.25
C ARG A 166 -8.11 -9.37 20.56
N VAL A 167 -8.26 -8.06 20.78
CA VAL A 167 -9.34 -7.28 20.15
C VAL A 167 -9.11 -7.18 18.65
N ARG A 168 -7.87 -7.01 18.18
CA ARG A 168 -7.54 -7.04 16.75
C ARG A 168 -8.01 -8.34 16.10
N ASP A 169 -7.69 -9.48 16.69
CA ASP A 169 -8.10 -10.79 16.16
C ASP A 169 -9.62 -11.00 16.15
N GLU A 170 -10.35 -10.34 17.07
CA GLU A 170 -11.82 -10.36 17.11
C GLU A 170 -12.43 -9.50 16.00
N GLU A 171 -11.90 -8.29 15.79
CA GLU A 171 -12.33 -7.37 14.73
C GLU A 171 -12.03 -7.95 13.34
N TYR A 172 -10.85 -8.54 13.13
CA TYR A 172 -10.44 -9.12 11.84
C TYR A 172 -11.20 -10.40 11.49
N ARG A 173 -11.81 -11.09 12.47
CA ARG A 173 -12.70 -12.24 12.21
C ARG A 173 -14.12 -11.83 11.86
N GLN A 174 -14.53 -10.62 12.25
CA GLN A 174 -15.86 -10.09 11.98
C GLN A 174 -15.90 -9.26 10.68
N ALA A 175 -14.74 -8.77 10.26
CA ALA A 175 -14.47 -8.21 8.93
C ALA A 175 -14.25 -9.31 7.88
#